data_AF-D9SQ52-F1
#
_entry.id   AF-D9SQ52-F1
#
_cell.length_a   1.000
_cell.length_b   1.000
_cell.length_c   1.000
_cell.angle_alpha   90.00
_cell.angle_beta   90.00
_cell.angle_gamma   90.00
#
_symmetry.space_group_name_H-M   'P 1'
#
loop_
_entity.id
_entity.type
_entity.pdbx_description
1 polymer ?
#
loop_
_entity_poly.entity_id
_entity_poly.type
_entity_poly.pdbx_seq_one_letter_code
_entity_poly.pdbx_strand_id
1 'polypeptide(L)'
;MAGKQVFNENDIGELIGDIEALDSDVVHKVFLRRLIVEGNFNEGENYLFDLLEKQKTKSILDIGKEFYETLSKKSDEELQNGNFSREEIEQGLEDLNLLYKDM
;
A
#
# COMPACT_ATOMS: atom_id res chain seq x y z
N MET A 1 -2.24 36.03 -12.78
CA MET A 1 -1.13 35.20 -13.30
C MET A 1 -0.54 34.48 -12.10
N ALA A 2 -0.75 33.17 -11.96
CA ALA A 2 -0.15 32.39 -10.88
C ALA A 2 1.33 32.16 -11.21
N GLY A 3 2.23 32.67 -10.36
CA GLY A 3 3.67 32.46 -10.51
C GLY A 3 4.00 30.98 -10.40
N LYS A 4 4.65 30.43 -11.42
CA LYS A 4 5.16 29.06 -11.39
C LYS A 4 6.25 28.99 -10.33
N GLN A 5 5.99 28.29 -9.23
CA GLN A 5 7.00 28.02 -8.21
C GLN A 5 8.09 27.15 -8.84
N VAL A 6 9.32 27.67 -8.89
CA VAL A 6 10.49 26.96 -9.41
C VAL A 6 11.23 26.39 -8.21
N PHE A 7 11.19 25.07 -8.05
CA PHE A 7 11.94 24.36 -7.01
C PHE A 7 13.42 24.29 -7.41
N ASN A 8 14.32 24.59 -6.47
CA ASN A 8 15.77 24.56 -6.67
C ASN A 8 16.39 23.23 -6.19
N GLU A 9 17.68 23.00 -6.47
CA GLU A 9 18.37 21.76 -6.14
C GLU A 9 18.47 21.48 -4.62
N ASN A 10 18.52 22.52 -3.79
CA ASN A 10 18.49 22.38 -2.33
C ASN A 10 17.10 21.97 -1.83
N ASP A 11 16.03 22.53 -2.43
CA ASP A 11 14.64 22.15 -2.10
C ASP A 11 14.40 20.66 -2.42
N ILE A 12 15.04 20.13 -3.47
CA ILE A 12 14.97 18.72 -3.84
C ILE A 12 15.79 17.86 -2.86
N GLY A 13 16.97 18.32 -2.45
CA GLY A 13 17.83 17.60 -1.49
C GLY A 13 17.21 17.48 -0.10
N GLU A 14 16.55 18.54 0.38
CA GLU A 14 15.83 18.55 1.66
C GLU A 14 14.62 17.61 1.63
N LEU A 15 13.85 17.62 0.54
CA LEU A 15 12.74 16.70 0.33
C LEU A 15 13.18 15.23 0.29
N ILE A 16 14.32 14.93 -0.35
CA ILE A 16 14.89 13.58 -0.39
C ILE A 16 15.32 13.14 1.01
N GLY A 17 16.01 14.02 1.76
CA GLY A 17 16.43 13.72 3.14
C GLY A 17 15.25 13.45 4.07
N ASP A 18 14.15 14.20 3.93
CA ASP A 18 12.92 13.96 4.69
C ASP A 18 12.27 12.62 4.33
N ILE A 19 12.27 12.23 3.04
CA ILE A 19 11.75 10.94 2.58
C ILE A 19 12.60 9.77 3.09
N GLU A 20 13.93 9.91 3.11
CA GLU A 20 14.86 8.91 3.67
C GLU A 20 14.75 8.78 5.19
N ALA A 21 14.31 9.84 5.87
CA ALA A 21 14.06 9.86 7.32
C ALA A 21 12.65 9.35 7.70
N LEU A 22 11.73 9.22 6.74
CA LEU A 22 10.45 8.57 6.99
C LEU A 22 10.69 7.07 7.21
N ASP A 23 9.99 6.53 8.22
CA ASP A 23 9.93 5.09 8.41
C ASP A 23 9.46 4.43 7.11
N SER A 24 10.26 3.50 6.56
CA SER A 24 9.96 2.80 5.31
C SER A 24 8.56 2.20 5.33
N ASP A 25 8.11 1.74 6.51
CA ASP A 25 6.78 1.16 6.70
C ASP A 25 5.67 2.20 6.51
N VAL A 26 5.90 3.46 6.93
CA VAL A 26 4.97 4.57 6.72
C VAL A 26 4.83 4.87 5.22
N VAL A 27 5.93 4.84 4.46
CA VAL A 27 5.91 5.05 3.01
C VAL A 27 5.09 3.97 2.32
N HIS A 28 5.32 2.70 2.64
CA HIS A 28 4.55 1.57 2.11
C HIS A 28 3.05 1.69 2.42
N LYS A 29 2.72 2.05 3.66
CA LYS A 29 1.33 2.24 4.11
C LYS A 29 0.63 3.40 3.39
N VAL A 30 1.30 4.53 3.21
CA VAL A 30 0.75 5.68 2.47
C VAL A 30 0.51 5.32 1.01
N PHE A 31 1.43 4.60 0.38
CA PHE A 31 1.29 4.16 -1.00
C PHE A 31 0.10 3.21 -1.20
N LEU A 32 -0.04 2.19 -0.35
CA LEU A 32 -1.19 1.28 -0.38
C LEU A 32 -2.53 2.00 -0.18
N ARG A 33 -2.59 2.97 0.75
CA ARG A 33 -3.79 3.80 0.95
C ARG A 33 -4.12 4.62 -0.28
N ARG A 34 -3.13 5.18 -0.96
CA ARG A 34 -3.33 5.91 -2.22
C ARG A 34 -3.97 4.99 -3.27
N LEU A 35 -3.46 3.77 -3.44
CA LEU A 35 -4.03 2.81 -4.40
C LEU A 35 -5.48 2.44 -4.07
N ILE A 36 -5.82 2.29 -2.78
CA ILE A 36 -7.21 2.09 -2.34
C ILE A 36 -8.10 3.29 -2.72
N VAL A 37 -7.63 4.52 -2.51
CA VAL A 37 -8.39 5.73 -2.85
C VAL A 37 -8.59 5.86 -4.37
N GLU A 38 -7.60 5.46 -5.16
CA GLU A 38 -7.65 5.49 -6.62
C GLU A 38 -8.46 4.33 -7.23
N GLY A 39 -8.85 3.33 -6.44
CA GLY A 39 -9.55 2.12 -6.91
C GLY A 39 -8.64 1.07 -7.54
N ASN A 40 -7.31 1.23 -7.42
CA ASN A 40 -6.30 0.34 -7.99
C ASN A 40 -6.01 -0.84 -7.03
N PHE A 41 -7.03 -1.63 -6.69
CA PHE A 41 -6.92 -2.66 -5.65
C PHE A 41 -5.99 -3.81 -6.03
N ASN A 42 -6.10 -4.32 -7.26
CA ASN A 42 -5.24 -5.39 -7.76
C ASN A 42 -3.75 -4.95 -7.78
N GLU A 43 -3.46 -3.70 -8.17
CA GLU A 43 -2.10 -3.15 -8.08
C GLU A 43 -1.61 -3.06 -6.63
N GLY A 44 -2.50 -2.68 -5.71
CA GLY A 44 -2.22 -2.65 -4.28
C GLY A 44 -1.85 -4.02 -3.72
N GLU A 45 -2.58 -5.06 -4.11
CA GLU A 45 -2.29 -6.44 -3.70
C GLU A 45 -0.96 -6.94 -4.27
N ASN A 46 -0.71 -6.75 -5.56
CA ASN A 46 0.56 -7.14 -6.19
C ASN A 46 1.73 -6.46 -5.47
N TYR A 47 1.62 -5.16 -5.18
CA TYR A 47 2.63 -4.43 -4.45
C TYR A 47 2.84 -4.96 -3.01
N LEU A 48 1.75 -5.27 -2.30
CA LEU A 48 1.81 -5.79 -0.95
C LEU A 48 2.55 -7.13 -0.90
N PHE A 49 2.26 -8.05 -1.82
CA PHE A 49 2.95 -9.35 -1.85
C PHE A 49 4.41 -9.24 -2.28
N ASP A 50 4.72 -8.40 -3.28
CA ASP A 50 6.11 -8.05 -3.63
C ASP A 50 6.89 -7.52 -2.42
N LEU A 51 6.23 -6.73 -1.57
CA LEU A 51 6.81 -6.17 -0.36
C LEU A 51 7.01 -7.25 0.71
N LEU A 52 6.03 -8.12 0.93
CA LEU A 52 6.13 -9.25 1.86
C LEU A 52 7.22 -10.26 1.47
N GLU A 53 7.44 -10.48 0.18
CA GLU A 53 8.53 -11.32 -0.31
C GLU A 53 9.91 -10.72 0.02
N LYS A 54 10.05 -9.40 -0.15
CA LYS A 54 11.30 -8.67 0.11
C LYS A 54 11.55 -8.43 1.60
N GLN A 55 10.48 -8.23 2.37
CA GLN A 55 10.50 -7.78 3.76
C GLN A 55 9.51 -8.59 4.61
N LYS A 56 9.97 -9.75 5.08
CA LYS A 56 9.22 -10.60 6.02
C LYS A 56 9.32 -10.06 7.44
N THR A 57 8.68 -8.92 7.71
CA THR A 57 8.58 -8.36 9.07
C THR A 57 7.13 -8.33 9.55
N LYS A 58 6.95 -8.38 10.88
CA LYS A 58 5.62 -8.28 11.49
C LYS A 58 4.90 -6.97 11.11
N SER A 59 5.66 -5.88 10.96
CA SER A 59 5.11 -4.56 10.61
C SER A 59 4.49 -4.56 9.21
N ILE A 60 5.20 -5.11 8.21
CA ILE A 60 4.67 -5.26 6.84
C ILE A 60 3.43 -6.18 6.82
N LEU A 61 3.44 -7.25 7.61
CA LEU A 61 2.27 -8.12 7.74
C LEU A 61 1.06 -7.38 8.32
N ASP A 62 1.26 -6.55 9.34
CA ASP A 62 0.18 -5.78 9.96
C ASP A 62 -0.35 -4.69 9.00
N ILE A 63 0.51 -4.11 8.14
CA ILE A 63 0.09 -3.26 7.02
C ILE A 63 -0.80 -4.05 6.03
N GLY A 64 -0.43 -5.28 5.70
CA GLY A 64 -1.23 -6.14 4.83
C GLY A 64 -2.62 -6.45 5.40
N LYS A 65 -2.71 -6.71 6.71
CA LYS A 65 -4.01 -6.88 7.38
C LYS A 65 -4.86 -5.61 7.29
N GLU A 66 -4.28 -4.43 7.54
CA GLU A 66 -4.99 -3.15 7.43
C GLU A 66 -5.49 -2.88 5.99
N PHE A 67 -4.73 -3.29 4.97
CA PHE A 67 -5.13 -3.22 3.56
C PHE A 67 -6.43 -3.99 3.32
N TYR A 68 -6.48 -5.28 3.69
CA TYR A 68 -7.68 -6.10 3.51
C TYR A 68 -8.83 -5.71 4.45
N GLU A 69 -8.56 -5.26 5.67
CA GLU A 69 -9.58 -4.67 6.56
C GLU A 69 -10.22 -3.42 5.95
N THR A 70 -9.49 -2.67 5.13
CA THR A 70 -10.02 -1.50 4.42
C THR A 70 -10.83 -1.92 3.20
N LEU A 71 -10.33 -2.86 2.39
CA LEU A 71 -11.06 -3.39 1.23
C LEU A 71 -12.35 -4.12 1.62
N SER A 72 -12.36 -4.84 2.75
CA SER A 72 -13.56 -5.56 3.22
C SER A 72 -14.74 -4.62 3.53
N LYS A 73 -14.50 -3.33 3.76
CA LYS A 73 -15.54 -2.31 3.99
C LYS A 73 -16.13 -1.71 2.70
N LYS A 74 -15.50 -1.94 1.54
CA LYS A 74 -16.00 -1.51 0.22
C LYS A 74 -17.24 -2.32 -0.16
N SER A 75 -18.08 -1.81 -1.07
CA SER A 75 -19.15 -2.62 -1.67
C SER A 75 -18.60 -3.53 -2.79
N ASP A 76 -19.37 -4.55 -3.17
CA ASP A 76 -18.97 -5.44 -4.27
C ASP A 76 -18.87 -4.69 -5.61
N GLU A 77 -19.72 -3.67 -5.82
CA GLU A 77 -19.64 -2.78 -6.98
C GLU A 77 -18.36 -1.94 -6.98
N GLU A 78 -17.96 -1.39 -5.82
CA GLU A 78 -16.69 -0.66 -5.71
C GLU A 78 -15.51 -1.57 -6.04
N LEU A 79 -15.50 -2.79 -5.50
CA LEU A 79 -14.45 -3.79 -5.76
C LEU A 79 -14.37 -4.16 -7.24
N GLN A 80 -15.51 -4.48 -7.86
CA GLN A 80 -15.59 -4.84 -9.27
C GLN A 80 -15.12 -3.70 -10.19
N ASN A 81 -15.46 -2.45 -9.87
CA ASN A 81 -14.96 -1.28 -10.61
C ASN A 81 -13.42 -1.14 -10.53
N GLY A 82 -12.81 -1.65 -9.47
CA GLY A 82 -11.36 -1.74 -9.28
C GLY A 82 -10.73 -3.05 -9.74
N ASN A 83 -11.44 -3.86 -10.54
CA ASN A 83 -11.04 -5.22 -10.96
C ASN A 83 -10.64 -6.11 -9.78
N PHE A 84 -11.48 -6.11 -8.73
CA PHE A 84 -11.28 -6.88 -7.52
C PHE A 84 -12.58 -7.52 -7.05
N SER A 85 -12.48 -8.45 -6.11
CA SER A 85 -13.59 -9.28 -5.64
C SER A 85 -13.50 -9.60 -4.15
N ARG A 86 -14.58 -10.18 -3.60
CA ARG A 86 -14.57 -10.67 -2.21
C ARG A 86 -13.69 -11.89 -2.05
N GLU A 87 -13.72 -12.75 -3.05
CA GLU A 87 -12.93 -13.96 -3.14
C GLU A 87 -11.43 -13.63 -3.12
N GLU A 88 -11.00 -12.57 -3.80
CA GLU A 88 -9.60 -12.09 -3.74
C GLU A 88 -9.23 -11.56 -2.33
N ILE A 89 -10.14 -10.88 -1.63
CA ILE A 89 -9.90 -10.47 -0.24
C ILE A 89 -9.70 -11.70 0.66
N GLU A 90 -10.58 -12.70 0.52
CA GLU A 90 -10.52 -13.92 1.32
C GLU A 90 -9.25 -14.71 1.03
N GLN A 91 -8.92 -14.91 -0.24
CA GLN A 91 -7.70 -15.59 -0.68
C GLN A 91 -6.45 -14.87 -0.16
N GLY A 92 -6.38 -13.56 -0.32
CA GLY A 92 -5.25 -12.76 0.14
C GLY A 92 -5.05 -12.85 1.66
N LEU A 93 -6.13 -12.84 2.45
CA LEU A 93 -6.07 -13.01 3.90
C LEU A 93 -5.59 -14.42 4.32
N GLU A 94 -5.98 -15.46 3.57
CA GLU A 94 -5.48 -16.82 3.78
C GLU A 94 -3.98 -16.89 3.49
N ASP A 95 -3.53 -16.29 2.38
CA ASP A 95 -2.12 -16.23 1.99
C ASP A 95 -1.28 -15.47 3.03
N LEU A 96 -1.77 -14.35 3.58
CA LEU A 96 -1.13 -13.65 4.71
C LEU A 96 -1.00 -14.54 5.96
N ASN A 97 -2.03 -15.33 6.26
CA ASN A 97 -2.02 -16.24 7.40
C ASN A 97 -1.02 -17.39 7.22
N LEU A 98 -0.83 -17.87 5.99
CA LEU A 98 0.19 -18.86 5.67
C LEU A 98 1.59 -18.25 5.84
N LEU A 99 1.83 -17.07 5.27
CA LEU A 99 3.09 -16.35 5.41
C LEU A 99 3.44 -16.11 6.88
N TYR A 100 2.48 -15.75 7.73
CA TYR A 100 2.71 -15.53 9.16
C TYR A 100 3.20 -16.78 9.90
N LYS A 101 2.74 -17.97 9.50
CA LYS A 101 3.16 -19.23 10.14
C LYS A 101 4.61 -19.58 9.82
N ASP A 102 5.15 -19.04 8.74
CA ASP A 102 6.51 -19.27 8.28
C ASP A 102 7.51 -18.22 8.83
N MET A 103 7.06 -17.30 9.69
CA MET A 103 7.87 -16.25 10.34
C MET A 103 8.23 -16.61 11.78
#